data_AF-A0A2G9PUA3-F1
#
_entry.id   AF-A0A2G9PUA3-F1
#
_cell.length_a   1.000
_cell.length_b   1.000
_cell.length_c   1.000
_cell.angle_alpha   90.00
_cell.angle_beta   90.00
_cell.angle_gamma   90.00
#
_symmetry.space_group_name_H-M   'P 1'
#
loop_
_entity.id
_entity.type
_entity.pdbx_description
1 polymer ?
#
loop_
_entity_poly.entity_id
_entity_poly.type
_entity_poly.pdbx_seq_one_letter_code
_entity_poly.pdbx_strand_id
1 'polypeptide(L)' 'MYKANLSHKMLDEYLTELINGDFIEEHISTRGKTYSLKSKGYGFLEKYKVILEFTESFGLS' A
#
# COMPACT_ATOMS: atom_id res chain seq x y z
N MET A 1 10.12 14.84 0.93
CA MET A 1 8.92 14.01 1.19
C MET A 1 9.11 13.27 2.52
N TYR A 2 8.73 13.89 3.64
CA TYR A 2 8.73 13.23 4.95
C TYR A 2 7.34 13.47 5.56
N LYS A 3 6.37 12.63 5.17
CA LYS A 3 5.02 12.61 5.77
C LYS A 3 4.66 11.25 6.37
N ALA A 4 5.53 10.25 6.21
CA ALA A 4 5.41 9.00 6.93
C ALA A 4 6.41 9.04 8.09
N ASN A 5 5.98 8.75 9.31
CA ASN A 5 6.84 8.56 10.47
C ASN A 5 7.61 7.22 10.37
N LEU A 6 7.99 6.83 9.14
CA LEU A 6 8.61 5.57 8.78
C LEU A 6 10.09 5.81 8.53
N SER A 7 10.95 5.01 9.16
CA SER A 7 12.36 4.96 8.78
C SER A 7 12.49 4.38 7.35
N HIS A 8 13.60 4.69 6.66
CA HIS A 8 13.89 4.10 5.35
C HIS A 8 13.83 2.57 5.37
N LYS A 9 14.37 1.96 6.44
CA LYS A 9 14.36 0.51 6.63
C LYS A 9 12.93 -0.05 6.67
N MET A 10 12.04 0.59 7.43
CA MET A 10 10.65 0.15 7.54
C MET A 10 9.90 0.30 6.22
N LEU A 11 10.16 1.38 5.47
CA LEU A 11 9.58 1.55 4.14
C LEU A 11 10.02 0.42 3.21
N ASP A 12 11.30 0.06 3.20
CA ASP A 12 11.83 -1.04 2.38
C ASP A 12 11.23 -2.39 2.77
N GLU A 13 11.04 -2.65 4.08
CA GLU A 13 10.35 -3.84 4.59
C GLU A 13 8.90 -3.90 4.08
N TYR A 14 8.13 -2.82 4.19
CA TYR A 14 6.75 -2.77 3.69
C TYR A 14 6.67 -2.95 2.17
N LEU A 15 7.54 -2.29 1.40
CA LEU A 15 7.56 -2.45 -0.06
C LEU A 15 7.89 -3.89 -0.45
N THR A 16 8.84 -4.51 0.26
CA THR A 16 9.20 -5.92 0.05
C THR A 16 8.01 -6.84 0.30
N GLU A 17 7.28 -6.65 1.40
CA GLU A 17 6.08 -7.44 1.70
C GLU A 17 4.97 -7.26 0.66
N LEU A 18 4.72 -6.02 0.21
CA LEU A 18 3.70 -5.74 -0.80
C LEU A 18 4.04 -6.32 -2.17
N ILE A 19 5.32 -6.31 -2.55
CA ILE A 19 5.81 -6.93 -3.80
C ILE A 19 5.70 -8.45 -3.69
N ASN A 20 6.22 -9.04 -2.61
CA ASN A 20 6.14 -10.50 -2.38
C ASN A 20 4.69 -10.98 -2.29
N GLY A 21 3.80 -10.14 -1.79
CA GLY A 21 2.37 -10.38 -1.71
C GLY A 21 1.62 -10.15 -3.03
N ASP A 22 2.27 -9.77 -4.12
CA ASP A 22 1.65 -9.49 -5.42
C ASP A 22 0.65 -8.31 -5.43
N PHE A 23 0.74 -7.40 -4.45
CA PHE A 23 -0.16 -6.26 -4.34
C PHE A 23 0.33 -5.06 -5.16
N ILE A 24 1.65 -4.89 -5.29
CA ILE A 24 2.28 -3.83 -6.07
C ILE A 24 3.37 -4.40 -6.99
N GLU A 25 3.78 -3.59 -7.96
CA GLU A 25 4.96 -3.84 -8.79
C GLU A 25 5.92 -2.64 -8.74
N GLU A 26 7.22 -2.92 -8.84
CA GLU A 26 8.28 -1.90 -8.92
C GLU A 26 8.66 -1.66 -10.39
N HIS A 27 8.77 -0.39 -10.76
CA HIS A 27 9.30 0.06 -12.05
C HIS A 27 10.61 0.80 -11.81
N ILE A 28 11.67 0.34 -12.49
CA ILE A 28 13.00 0.95 -12.41
C ILE A 28 13.22 1.77 -13.69
N SER A 29 13.51 3.05 -13.51
CA SER A 29 13.84 3.98 -14.60
C SER A 29 15.16 4.71 -14.32
N THR A 30 15.68 5.42 -15.32
CA THR A 30 16.85 6.31 -15.15
C THR A 30 16.61 7.44 -14.14
N ARG A 31 15.34 7.74 -13.81
CA ARG A 31 14.95 8.77 -12.83
C ARG A 31 14.73 8.21 -11.42
N GLY A 32 14.84 6.89 -11.24
CA GLY A 32 14.62 6.21 -9.98
C GLY A 32 13.53 5.14 -10.04
N LYS A 33 13.07 4.74 -8.85
CA LYS A 33 12.07 3.69 -8.62
C LYS A 33 10.68 4.29 -8.45
N THR A 34 9.70 3.70 -9.11
CA THR A 34 8.28 4.01 -8.93
C THR A 34 7.48 2.73 -8.71
N TYR A 35 6.31 2.81 -8.09
CA TYR A 35 5.49 1.64 -7.79
C TYR A 35 4.05 1.84 -8.28
N SER A 36 3.42 0.78 -8.76
CA SER A 36 1.99 0.76 -9.12
C SER A 36 1.28 -0.40 -8.45
N LEU A 37 -0.04 -0.27 -8.27
CA LEU A 37 -0.88 -1.35 -7.78
C LEU A 37 -1.08 -2.40 -8.87
N LYS A 38 -1.05 -3.66 -8.47
CA LYS A 38 -1.52 -4.78 -9.28
C LYS A 38 -3.01 -5.02 -9.04
N SER A 39 -3.64 -5.84 -9.86
CA SER A 39 -5.06 -6.19 -9.72
C SER A 39 -5.41 -6.69 -8.32
N LYS A 40 -4.53 -7.47 -7.68
CA LYS A 40 -4.70 -7.92 -6.29
C LYS A 40 -4.66 -6.75 -5.29
N GLY A 41 -3.79 -5.77 -5.50
CA GLY A 41 -3.74 -4.50 -4.78
C GLY A 41 -5.06 -3.75 -4.82
N TYR A 42 -5.61 -3.56 -6.04
CA TYR A 42 -6.92 -2.93 -6.20
C TYR A 42 -8.03 -3.70 -5.48
N GLY A 43 -8.10 -5.02 -5.64
CA GLY A 43 -9.12 -5.84 -4.97
C GLY A 43 -9.01 -5.83 -3.44
N PHE A 44 -7.80 -5.65 -2.88
CA PHE A 44 -7.63 -5.45 -1.44
C PHE A 44 -8.22 -4.10 -1.00
N LEU A 45 -7.93 -3.02 -1.73
CA LEU A 45 -8.44 -1.69 -1.40
C LEU A 45 -9.97 -1.61 -1.47
N GLU A 46 -10.60 -2.29 -2.41
CA GLU A 46 -12.06 -2.39 -2.49
C GLU A 46 -12.64 -3.03 -1.22
N LYS A 47 -12.06 -4.16 -0.76
CA LYS A 47 -12.49 -4.81 0.49
C LYS A 47 -12.21 -3.95 1.71
N TYR A 48 -11.06 -3.29 1.74
CA TYR A 48 -10.70 -2.39 2.82
C TYR A 48 -11.68 -1.22 2.93
N LYS A 49 -12.14 -0.68 1.81
CA LYS A 49 -13.16 0.37 1.77
C LYS A 49 -14.47 -0.09 2.42
N VAL A 50 -14.91 -1.32 2.15
CA VAL A 50 -16.10 -1.91 2.81
C VAL A 50 -15.93 -1.98 4.33
N ILE A 51 -14.73 -2.34 4.81
CA ILE A 51 -14.44 -2.37 6.24
C ILE A 51 -14.49 -0.97 6.85
N LEU A 52 -13.94 0.04 6.16
CA LEU A 52 -14.00 1.43 6.64
C LEU A 52 -15.44 1.91 6.77
N GLU A 53 -16.26 1.70 5.72
CA GLU A 53 -17.68 2.06 5.72
C GLU A 53 -18.43 1.33 6.85
N PHE A 54 -18.10 0.06 7.10
CA PHE A 54 -18.62 -0.68 8.24
C PHE A 54 -18.21 -0.01 9.57
N THR A 55 -16.92 0.24 9.81
CA THR A 55 -16.45 0.84 11.07
C THR A 55 -17.07 2.22 11.33
N GLU A 56 -17.23 3.03 10.29
CA GLU A 56 -17.87 4.33 10.36
C GLU A 56 -19.35 4.21 10.76
N SER A 57 -20.08 3.24 10.17
CA SER A 57 -21.48 3.00 10.51
C SER A 57 -21.73 2.60 11.98
N PHE A 58 -20.69 2.07 12.66
CA PHE A 58 -20.72 1.72 14.08
C PHE A 58 -20.03 2.76 14.99
N GLY A 59 -19.53 3.87 14.43
CA GLY A 59 -18.84 4.92 15.20
C GLY A 59 -17.51 4.49 15.82
N LEU A 60 -16.81 3.55 15.18
CA LEU A 60 -15.56 2.94 15.68
C LEU A 60 -14.28 3.58 15.10
N SER A 61 -14.42 4.62 14.27
CA SER A 61 -13.35 5.30 13.54
C SER A 61 -13.07 6.71 14.07
#